data_AF-A0A349U0I3-F1
#
_entry.id   AF-A0A349U0I3-F1
#
_cell.length_a   1.000
_cell.length_b   1.000
_cell.length_c   1.000
_cell.angle_alpha   90.00
_cell.angle_beta   90.00
_cell.angle_gamma   90.00
#
_symmetry.space_group_name_H-M   'P 1'
#
loop_
_entity.id
_entity.type
_entity.pdbx_description
1 polymer ?
#
loop_
_entity_poly.entity_id
_entity_poly.type
_entity_poly.pdbx_seq_one_letter_code
_entity_poly.pdbx_strand_id
1 'polypeptide(L)'
;MMTDTLLVISGCGIPPWSCRGARQNLTPDVDAQMERDVNGSLKDIPLPASFQKLRTSISCEDVAAPAFGDLVYGQQIVISCIQERGIPITLAAGVGSATLPRDAVAGTGRAVAATGAQASATLSGTGNRTAAVDFGDGSLSGQAWIYYRPILTCRVENWTCDFDEWAATYNWSLDAREI
;
A
#
# COMPACT_ATOMS: atom_id res chain seq x y z
N MET A 1 3.94 -19.20 11.78
CA MET A 1 5.01 -18.20 11.99
C MET A 1 4.33 -16.90 12.39
N MET A 2 4.47 -16.45 13.62
CA MET A 2 3.98 -15.14 14.03
C MET A 2 4.92 -14.12 13.41
N THR A 3 4.48 -13.43 12.36
CA THR A 3 5.26 -12.37 11.73
C THR A 3 5.10 -11.11 12.56
N ASP A 4 6.19 -10.63 13.16
CA ASP A 4 6.23 -9.42 14.00
C ASP A 4 5.84 -8.14 13.26
N THR A 5 5.71 -8.22 11.93
CA THR A 5 5.31 -7.12 11.06
C THR A 5 4.34 -7.62 9.98
N LEU A 6 3.55 -6.68 9.48
CA LEU A 6 2.72 -6.86 8.30
C LEU A 6 3.54 -6.77 7.00
N LEU A 7 4.67 -6.04 7.01
CA LEU A 7 5.50 -5.82 5.83
C LEU A 7 6.12 -7.13 5.34
N VAL A 8 6.02 -7.37 4.04
CA VAL A 8 6.78 -8.43 3.37
C VAL A 8 7.46 -7.83 2.16
N ILE A 9 8.77 -8.01 2.04
CA ILE A 9 9.53 -7.64 0.86
C ILE A 9 10.13 -8.93 0.29
N SER A 10 9.92 -9.18 -0.99
CA SER A 10 10.59 -10.27 -1.70
C SER A 10 11.90 -9.76 -2.31
N GLY A 11 12.93 -10.60 -2.32
CA GLY A 11 14.26 -10.25 -2.84
C GLY A 11 15.23 -9.73 -1.78
N CYS A 12 14.74 -9.25 -0.63
CA CYS A 12 15.53 -9.02 0.58
C CYS A 12 14.79 -9.57 1.81
N GLY A 13 15.54 -9.90 2.86
CA GLY A 13 14.95 -10.47 4.07
C GLY A 13 14.58 -9.41 5.10
N ILE A 14 13.41 -9.55 5.71
CA ILE A 14 13.08 -8.89 6.97
C ILE A 14 13.15 -9.94 8.07
N PRO A 15 14.30 -10.11 8.75
CA PRO A 15 14.41 -11.05 9.85
C PRO A 15 13.58 -10.57 11.05
N PRO A 16 13.29 -11.46 12.02
CA PRO A 16 12.63 -11.08 13.27
C PRO A 16 13.31 -9.87 13.94
N TRP A 17 12.50 -9.05 14.61
CA TRP A 17 12.96 -7.84 15.31
C TRP A 17 13.70 -6.79 14.47
N SER A 18 13.45 -6.77 13.16
CA SER A 18 14.04 -5.77 12.24
C SER A 18 12.99 -4.81 11.65
N CYS A 19 11.73 -4.87 12.09
CA CYS A 19 10.61 -4.20 11.38
C CYS A 19 9.35 -3.90 12.22
N ARG A 20 9.41 -3.92 13.56
CA ARG A 20 8.24 -3.69 14.44
C ARG A 20 7.77 -2.24 14.43
N GLY A 21 8.69 -1.28 14.27
CA GLY A 21 8.41 0.16 14.22
C GLY A 21 8.24 0.72 12.80
N ALA A 22 7.99 -0.14 11.81
CA ALA A 22 8.06 0.25 10.41
C ALA A 22 6.93 1.22 10.01
N ARG A 23 7.32 2.26 9.29
CA ARG A 23 6.45 3.28 8.71
C ARG A 23 6.58 3.22 7.20
N GLN A 24 5.47 3.38 6.51
CA GLN A 24 5.45 3.41 5.06
C GLN A 24 4.65 4.59 4.56
N ASN A 25 5.25 5.34 3.64
CA ASN A 25 4.59 6.39 2.89
C ASN A 25 4.39 5.93 1.44
N LEU A 26 3.18 6.14 0.91
CA LEU A 26 2.86 5.89 -0.49
C LEU A 26 2.50 7.21 -1.15
N THR A 27 3.27 7.62 -2.14
CA THR A 27 3.02 8.85 -2.89
C THR A 27 2.79 8.53 -4.36
N PRO A 28 1.87 9.22 -5.06
CA PRO A 28 1.83 9.18 -6.51
C PRO A 28 3.20 9.55 -7.08
N ASP A 29 3.66 8.75 -8.03
CA ASP A 29 4.87 9.03 -8.79
C ASP A 29 4.47 9.96 -9.92
N VAL A 30 4.62 11.26 -9.67
CA VAL A 30 4.06 12.30 -10.51
C VAL A 30 4.97 12.62 -11.70
N ASP A 31 4.54 12.18 -12.88
CA ASP A 31 4.88 12.80 -14.18
C ASP A 31 3.68 13.60 -14.75
N ALA A 32 2.60 13.77 -13.95
CA ALA A 32 1.39 14.47 -14.39
C ALA A 32 1.65 15.99 -14.48
N GLN A 33 1.48 16.54 -15.68
CA GLN A 33 1.57 17.98 -15.95
C GLN A 33 0.18 18.62 -15.87
N MET A 34 0.06 19.65 -15.02
CA MET A 34 -1.11 20.51 -14.97
C MET A 34 -0.88 21.69 -15.92
N GLU A 35 -1.69 21.80 -16.96
CA GLU A 35 -1.59 22.86 -17.96
C GLU A 35 -2.89 23.68 -18.01
N ARG A 36 -2.81 24.96 -18.38
CA ARG A 36 -4.02 25.77 -18.57
C ARG A 36 -4.49 25.70 -20.01
N ASP A 37 -5.80 25.57 -20.20
CA ASP A 37 -6.40 25.75 -21.52
C ASP A 37 -6.44 27.22 -21.93
N VAL A 38 -6.85 27.47 -23.18
CA VAL A 38 -6.98 28.83 -23.74
C VAL A 38 -8.01 29.70 -23.02
N ASN A 39 -8.90 29.09 -22.22
CA ASN A 39 -9.89 29.78 -21.40
C ASN A 39 -9.40 29.98 -19.96
N GLY A 40 -8.14 29.64 -19.66
CA GLY A 40 -7.54 29.76 -18.35
C GLY A 40 -7.98 28.69 -17.34
N SER A 41 -8.74 27.67 -17.76
CA SER A 41 -9.09 26.55 -16.88
C SER A 41 -7.91 25.61 -16.74
N LEU A 42 -7.61 25.20 -15.51
CA LEU A 42 -6.55 24.24 -15.24
C LEU A 42 -7.03 22.83 -15.63
N LYS A 43 -6.27 22.15 -16.49
CA LYS A 43 -6.51 20.79 -16.92
C LYS A 43 -5.32 19.93 -16.54
N ASP A 44 -5.63 18.79 -15.93
CA ASP A 44 -4.66 17.70 -15.81
C ASP A 44 -4.56 17.01 -17.18
N ILE A 45 -3.37 16.58 -17.57
CA ILE A 45 -3.16 15.68 -18.70
C ILE A 45 -3.17 14.26 -18.12
N PRO A 46 -4.32 13.56 -18.11
CA PRO A 46 -4.46 12.37 -17.33
C PRO A 46 -3.64 11.23 -17.94
N LEU A 47 -2.72 10.70 -17.15
CA LEU A 47 -2.14 9.40 -17.41
C LEU A 47 -3.25 8.34 -17.23
N PRO A 48 -3.37 7.35 -18.14
CA PRO A 48 -4.27 6.22 -17.93
C PRO A 48 -3.98 5.56 -16.58
N ALA A 49 -4.99 5.00 -15.93
CA ALA A 49 -4.86 4.45 -14.57
C ALA A 49 -3.73 3.42 -14.42
N SER A 50 -3.37 2.72 -15.50
CA SER A 50 -2.22 1.79 -15.57
C SER A 50 -0.85 2.45 -15.43
N PHE A 51 -0.73 3.75 -15.70
CA PHE A 51 0.50 4.53 -15.62
C PHE A 51 0.58 5.41 -14.36
N GLN A 52 -0.43 5.35 -13.49
CA GLN A 52 -0.40 6.04 -12.20
C GLN A 52 0.40 5.22 -11.19
N LYS A 53 1.73 5.24 -11.33
CA LYS A 53 2.68 4.50 -10.50
C LYS A 53 2.79 5.13 -9.10
N LEU A 54 3.19 4.34 -8.12
CA LEU A 54 3.47 4.80 -6.77
C LEU A 54 4.97 4.75 -6.47
N ARG A 55 5.40 5.72 -5.67
CA ARG A 55 6.65 5.66 -4.92
C ARG A 55 6.34 5.23 -3.50
N THR A 56 7.12 4.30 -2.99
CA THR A 56 7.05 3.86 -1.60
C THR A 56 8.34 4.21 -0.89
N SER A 57 8.21 4.83 0.28
CA SER A 57 9.31 5.05 1.20
C SER A 57 8.98 4.33 2.50
N ILE A 58 9.85 3.41 2.90
CA ILE A 58 9.70 2.61 4.11
C ILE A 58 10.86 2.96 5.03
N SER A 59 10.58 3.20 6.30
CA SER A 59 11.61 3.36 7.32
C SER A 59 11.26 2.57 8.57
N CYS A 60 12.26 2.15 9.30
CA CYS A 60 12.08 1.49 10.58
C CYS A 60 13.24 1.76 11.52
N GLU A 61 12.92 1.71 12.80
CA GLU A 61 13.84 1.68 13.92
C GLU A 61 13.53 0.40 14.72
N ASP A 62 14.51 -0.48 14.89
CA ASP A 62 14.35 -1.73 15.66
C ASP A 62 15.70 -2.23 16.21
N VAL A 63 15.73 -3.42 16.80
CA VAL A 63 16.91 -3.99 17.48
C VAL A 63 17.79 -4.88 16.59
N ALA A 64 17.38 -5.15 15.35
CA ALA A 64 18.14 -5.93 14.38
C ALA A 64 18.15 -5.29 12.99
N ALA A 65 19.22 -5.54 12.24
CA ALA A 65 19.41 -5.04 10.88
C ALA A 65 18.55 -5.81 9.87
N PRO A 66 18.02 -5.13 8.82
CA PRO A 66 17.38 -5.81 7.71
C PRO A 66 18.43 -6.55 6.86
N ALA A 67 18.02 -7.62 6.16
CA ALA A 67 18.91 -8.35 5.26
C ALA A 67 18.98 -7.68 3.88
N PHE A 68 19.50 -6.45 3.86
CA PHE A 68 19.66 -5.61 2.65
C PHE A 68 21.01 -5.83 1.93
N GLY A 69 21.85 -6.77 2.39
CA GLY A 69 23.21 -6.99 1.87
C GLY A 69 23.28 -7.24 0.36
N ASP A 70 22.24 -7.84 -0.22
CA ASP A 70 22.17 -8.14 -1.66
C ASP A 70 21.34 -7.12 -2.46
N LEU A 71 20.80 -6.07 -1.82
CA LEU A 71 19.98 -5.07 -2.51
C LEU A 71 20.84 -4.12 -3.34
N VAL A 72 20.58 -4.12 -4.65
CA VAL A 72 21.23 -3.19 -5.59
C VAL A 72 20.26 -2.17 -6.17
N TYR A 73 20.77 -1.00 -6.52
CA TYR A 73 20.00 0.02 -7.24
C TYR A 73 19.40 -0.56 -8.54
N GLY A 74 18.11 -0.33 -8.77
CA GLY A 74 17.38 -0.82 -9.93
C GLY A 74 16.91 -2.26 -9.83
N GLN A 75 17.25 -3.01 -8.77
CA GLN A 75 16.74 -4.37 -8.56
C GLN A 75 15.22 -4.39 -8.42
N GLN A 76 14.57 -5.36 -9.05
CA GLN A 76 13.13 -5.58 -8.88
C GLN A 76 12.84 -6.33 -7.58
N ILE A 77 11.93 -5.81 -6.78
CA ILE A 77 11.42 -6.39 -5.52
C ILE A 77 9.89 -6.34 -5.50
N VAL A 78 9.25 -7.24 -4.75
CA VAL A 78 7.80 -7.19 -4.51
C VAL A 78 7.54 -6.81 -3.07
N ILE A 79 6.73 -5.77 -2.86
CA ILE A 79 6.43 -5.22 -1.54
C ILE A 79 4.95 -5.43 -1.23
N SER A 80 4.67 -6.21 -0.19
CA SER A 80 3.36 -6.27 0.46
C SER A 80 3.26 -5.12 1.47
N CYS A 81 2.62 -4.03 1.08
CA CYS A 81 2.66 -2.75 1.80
C CYS A 81 2.00 -2.84 3.17
N ILE A 82 2.54 -2.17 4.19
CA ILE A 82 1.91 -1.95 5.50
C ILE A 82 0.72 -1.00 5.33
N GLN A 83 0.92 0.09 4.57
CA GLN A 83 -0.08 1.13 4.41
C GLN A 83 -1.29 0.63 3.62
N GLU A 84 -2.48 0.76 4.20
CA GLU A 84 -3.73 0.48 3.50
C GLU A 84 -4.07 1.59 2.50
N ARG A 85 -4.76 1.20 1.43
CA ARG A 85 -5.40 2.12 0.49
C ARG A 85 -6.91 1.95 0.55
N GLY A 86 -7.61 3.06 0.68
CA GLY A 86 -9.06 3.13 0.61
C GLY A 86 -9.54 3.40 -0.81
N ILE A 87 -10.61 2.72 -1.22
CA ILE A 87 -11.37 3.03 -2.43
C ILE A 87 -12.84 3.29 -2.06
N PRO A 88 -13.47 4.30 -2.67
CA PRO A 88 -14.89 4.55 -2.45
C PRO A 88 -15.73 3.49 -3.16
N ILE A 89 -16.82 3.09 -2.53
CA ILE A 89 -17.86 2.22 -3.09
C ILE A 89 -19.25 2.79 -2.77
N THR A 90 -20.26 2.30 -3.48
CA THR A 90 -21.65 2.57 -3.17
C THR A 90 -22.30 1.31 -2.64
N LEU A 91 -22.95 1.40 -1.49
CA LEU A 91 -23.75 0.35 -0.88
C LEU A 91 -25.18 0.40 -1.38
N ALA A 92 -25.72 -0.79 -1.64
CA ALA A 92 -27.14 -1.04 -1.82
C ALA A 92 -27.55 -2.16 -0.87
N ALA A 93 -28.46 -1.86 0.07
CA ALA A 93 -28.95 -2.78 1.09
C ALA A 93 -27.82 -3.51 1.85
N GLY A 94 -26.82 -2.77 2.33
CA GLY A 94 -25.70 -3.29 3.12
C GLY A 94 -24.60 -3.96 2.31
N VAL A 95 -24.75 -4.08 0.99
CA VAL A 95 -23.79 -4.78 0.13
C VAL A 95 -23.14 -3.81 -0.86
N GLY A 96 -21.85 -4.00 -1.13
CA GLY A 96 -21.15 -3.28 -2.18
C GLY A 96 -19.89 -4.01 -2.65
N SER A 97 -19.39 -3.61 -3.82
CA SER A 97 -18.19 -4.19 -4.41
C SER A 97 -17.42 -3.18 -5.25
N ALA A 98 -16.14 -3.47 -5.48
CA ALA A 98 -15.31 -2.73 -6.41
C ALA A 98 -14.12 -3.55 -6.91
N THR A 99 -13.61 -3.12 -8.07
CA THR A 99 -12.36 -3.62 -8.63
C THR A 99 -11.20 -2.79 -8.11
N LEU A 100 -10.23 -3.45 -7.48
CA LEU A 100 -9.04 -2.82 -6.93
C LEU A 100 -8.06 -2.47 -8.06
N PRO A 101 -7.39 -1.30 -7.96
CA PRO A 101 -6.41 -0.88 -8.96
C PRO A 101 -5.10 -1.67 -8.89
N ARG A 102 -4.85 -2.43 -7.82
CA ARG A 102 -3.64 -3.22 -7.58
C ARG A 102 -4.00 -4.54 -6.93
N ASP A 103 -3.10 -5.50 -7.05
CA ASP A 103 -3.19 -6.76 -6.33
C ASP A 103 -3.19 -6.50 -4.82
N ALA A 104 -3.93 -7.33 -4.09
CA ALA A 104 -4.15 -7.15 -2.67
C ALA A 104 -3.61 -8.33 -1.87
N VAL A 105 -3.03 -8.03 -0.71
CA VAL A 105 -2.62 -9.06 0.26
C VAL A 105 -3.88 -9.76 0.76
N ALA A 106 -3.92 -11.08 0.60
CA ALA A 106 -5.06 -11.91 0.99
C ALA A 106 -5.42 -11.71 2.48
N GLY A 107 -6.71 -11.67 2.80
CA GLY A 107 -7.19 -11.56 4.18
C GLY A 107 -7.05 -10.18 4.83
N THR A 108 -6.63 -9.14 4.10
CA THR A 108 -6.44 -7.78 4.66
C THR A 108 -7.61 -6.83 4.41
N GLY A 109 -8.65 -7.28 3.71
CA GLY A 109 -9.77 -6.43 3.31
C GLY A 109 -10.65 -6.03 4.50
N ARG A 110 -10.92 -4.73 4.64
CA ARG A 110 -11.92 -4.18 5.57
C ARG A 110 -12.74 -3.11 4.90
N ALA A 111 -13.92 -2.80 5.42
CA ALA A 111 -14.80 -1.79 4.89
C ALA A 111 -15.41 -0.94 6.01
N VAL A 112 -15.69 0.32 5.69
CA VAL A 112 -16.35 1.27 6.59
C VAL A 112 -17.44 2.00 5.82
N ALA A 113 -18.67 1.97 6.33
CA ALA A 113 -19.78 2.75 5.78
C ALA A 113 -19.71 4.22 6.23
N ALA A 114 -20.39 5.13 5.53
CA ALA A 114 -20.50 6.54 5.94
C ALA A 114 -21.07 6.74 7.36
N THR A 115 -21.85 5.77 7.86
CA THR A 115 -22.38 5.74 9.23
C THR A 115 -21.35 5.35 10.29
N GLY A 116 -20.16 4.88 9.88
CA GLY A 116 -19.12 4.34 10.75
C GLY A 116 -19.23 2.84 11.01
N ALA A 117 -20.26 2.16 10.48
CA ALA A 117 -20.35 0.70 10.53
C ALA A 117 -19.13 0.06 9.86
N GLN A 118 -18.62 -1.04 10.42
CA GLN A 118 -17.42 -1.72 9.92
C GLN A 118 -17.71 -3.18 9.61
N ALA A 119 -17.08 -3.71 8.57
CA ALA A 119 -17.16 -5.12 8.19
C ALA A 119 -15.86 -5.57 7.53
N SER A 120 -15.62 -6.87 7.50
CA SER A 120 -14.53 -7.45 6.70
C SER A 120 -14.90 -7.42 5.22
N ALA A 121 -13.95 -7.07 4.36
CA ALA A 121 -14.13 -7.15 2.91
C ALA A 121 -13.50 -8.45 2.40
N THR A 122 -14.26 -9.18 1.59
CA THR A 122 -13.77 -10.38 0.91
C THR A 122 -12.99 -9.96 -0.33
N LEU A 123 -11.73 -10.37 -0.40
CA LEU A 123 -10.84 -10.14 -1.54
C LEU A 123 -10.77 -11.42 -2.37
N SER A 124 -11.03 -11.33 -3.67
CA SER A 124 -11.14 -12.49 -4.57
C SER A 124 -10.72 -12.18 -6.01
N GLY A 125 -10.76 -13.20 -6.87
CA GLY A 125 -10.31 -13.12 -8.26
C GLY A 125 -8.78 -13.13 -8.40
N THR A 126 -8.30 -12.98 -9.64
CA THR A 126 -6.86 -12.93 -9.94
C THR A 126 -6.20 -11.76 -9.20
N GLY A 127 -5.14 -12.05 -8.44
CA GLY A 127 -4.43 -11.04 -7.64
C GLY A 127 -5.26 -10.45 -6.50
N ASN A 128 -6.39 -11.08 -6.10
CA ASN A 128 -7.32 -10.56 -5.10
C ASN A 128 -7.90 -9.17 -5.45
N ARG A 129 -8.05 -8.88 -6.75
CA ARG A 129 -8.46 -7.56 -7.25
C ARG A 129 -9.96 -7.29 -7.20
N THR A 130 -10.79 -8.25 -6.81
CA THR A 130 -12.23 -8.04 -6.60
C THR A 130 -12.48 -7.95 -5.11
N ALA A 131 -12.98 -6.80 -4.64
CA ALA A 131 -13.37 -6.63 -3.25
C ALA A 131 -14.89 -6.53 -3.12
N ALA A 132 -15.46 -7.29 -2.19
CA ALA A 132 -16.87 -7.25 -1.87
C ALA A 132 -17.07 -7.18 -0.36
N VAL A 133 -18.12 -6.49 0.08
CA VAL A 133 -18.52 -6.40 1.48
C VAL A 133 -20.01 -6.61 1.61
N ASP A 134 -20.39 -7.28 2.69
CA ASP A 134 -21.74 -7.33 3.22
C ASP A 134 -21.69 -6.93 4.69
N PHE A 135 -22.39 -5.86 5.06
CA PHE A 135 -22.48 -5.38 6.43
C PHE A 135 -23.54 -6.13 7.26
N GLY A 136 -24.37 -6.99 6.64
CA GLY A 136 -25.47 -7.70 7.29
C GLY A 136 -26.64 -6.81 7.71
N ASP A 137 -26.62 -5.53 7.32
CA ASP A 137 -27.65 -4.53 7.62
C ASP A 137 -28.21 -3.94 6.32
N GLY A 138 -29.38 -4.42 5.93
CA GLY A 138 -30.09 -4.00 4.71
C GLY A 138 -30.55 -2.53 4.72
N SER A 139 -30.47 -1.83 5.85
CA SER A 139 -30.79 -0.40 5.91
C SER A 139 -29.64 0.49 5.41
N LEU A 140 -28.41 -0.03 5.38
CA LEU A 140 -27.25 0.72 4.94
C LEU A 140 -27.27 0.91 3.42
N SER A 141 -27.22 2.16 2.98
CA SER A 141 -27.15 2.54 1.57
C SER A 141 -26.36 3.83 1.41
N GLY A 142 -25.82 4.06 0.21
CA GLY A 142 -25.02 5.24 -0.09
C GLY A 142 -23.52 4.96 0.02
N GLN A 143 -22.74 5.93 0.51
CA GLN A 143 -21.28 5.88 0.40
C GLN A 143 -20.63 4.97 1.46
N ALA A 144 -19.62 4.20 1.04
CA ALA A 144 -18.71 3.47 1.91
C ALA A 144 -17.30 3.42 1.31
N TRP A 145 -16.35 2.87 2.05
CA TRP A 145 -14.97 2.68 1.62
C TRP A 145 -14.49 1.28 1.91
N ILE A 146 -13.81 0.66 0.95
CA ILE A 146 -13.06 -0.58 1.15
C ILE A 146 -11.58 -0.23 1.27
N TYR A 147 -10.94 -0.75 2.31
CA TYR A 147 -9.51 -0.66 2.55
C TYR A 147 -8.84 -2.00 2.29
N TYR A 148 -7.67 -1.96 1.68
CA TYR A 148 -6.86 -3.14 1.40
C TYR A 148 -5.37 -2.78 1.45
N ARG A 149 -4.52 -3.78 1.66
CA ARG A 149 -3.06 -3.63 1.58
C ARG A 149 -2.58 -3.99 0.17
N PRO A 150 -2.02 -3.04 -0.61
CA PRO A 150 -1.57 -3.32 -1.97
C PRO A 150 -0.27 -4.12 -1.99
N ILE A 151 -0.13 -4.96 -3.01
CA ILE A 151 1.13 -5.59 -3.41
C ILE A 151 1.67 -4.76 -4.57
N LEU A 152 2.92 -4.28 -4.43
CA LEU A 152 3.60 -3.48 -5.44
C LEU A 152 4.81 -4.23 -5.97
N THR A 153 4.93 -4.29 -7.29
CA THR A 153 6.20 -4.66 -7.94
C THR A 153 6.99 -3.38 -8.15
N CYS A 154 8.15 -3.26 -7.52
CA CYS A 154 8.94 -2.05 -7.51
C CYS A 154 10.39 -2.29 -7.96
N ARG A 155 11.04 -1.25 -8.44
CA ARG A 155 12.49 -1.15 -8.52
C ARG A 155 13.04 -0.42 -7.28
N VAL A 156 14.14 -0.92 -6.73
CA VAL A 156 14.87 -0.25 -5.64
C VAL A 156 15.50 1.04 -6.18
N GLU A 157 15.34 2.15 -5.46
CA GLU A 157 15.95 3.44 -5.82
C GLU A 157 16.99 3.89 -4.80
N ASN A 158 16.77 3.61 -3.51
CA ASN A 158 17.76 3.91 -2.47
C ASN A 158 17.49 3.05 -1.24
N TRP A 159 18.53 2.80 -0.43
CA TRP A 159 18.36 2.24 0.90
C TRP A 159 19.47 2.75 1.82
N THR A 160 19.18 2.79 3.11
CA THR A 160 20.15 3.15 4.15
C THR A 160 20.06 2.17 5.30
N CYS A 161 21.20 1.90 5.94
CA CYS A 161 21.29 1.17 7.19
C CYS A 161 22.28 1.93 8.10
N ASP A 162 21.84 2.20 9.32
CA ASP A 162 22.58 2.91 10.34
C ASP A 162 22.45 2.16 11.68
N PHE A 163 23.48 2.25 12.51
CA PHE A 163 23.51 1.59 13.82
C PHE A 163 24.05 2.54 14.87
N ASP A 164 23.22 2.83 15.87
CA ASP A 164 23.63 3.52 17.08
C ASP A 164 24.11 2.47 18.09
N GLU A 165 25.44 2.36 18.24
CA GLU A 165 26.08 1.41 19.16
C GLU A 165 25.66 1.63 20.62
N TRP A 166 25.47 2.89 21.03
CA TRP A 166 25.15 3.20 22.42
C TRP A 166 23.69 2.90 22.74
N ALA A 167 22.79 3.21 21.81
CA ALA A 167 21.37 2.89 21.95
C ALA A 167 21.05 1.42 21.65
N ALA A 168 21.97 0.70 21.00
CA ALA A 168 21.76 -0.65 20.43
C ALA A 168 20.58 -0.69 19.45
N THR A 169 20.49 0.34 18.61
CA THR A 169 19.37 0.56 17.70
C THR A 169 19.82 0.52 16.25
N TYR A 170 19.08 -0.21 15.41
CA TYR A 170 19.23 -0.21 13.97
C TYR A 170 18.17 0.67 13.32
N ASN A 171 18.62 1.62 12.52
CA ASN A 171 17.78 2.48 11.69
C ASN A 171 17.97 2.08 10.24
N TRP A 172 16.87 1.93 9.49
CA TRP A 172 16.97 1.70 8.06
C TRP A 172 15.86 2.39 7.28
N SER A 173 16.15 2.66 6.01
CA SER A 173 15.16 3.10 5.04
C SER A 173 15.30 2.38 3.71
N LEU A 174 14.19 2.26 2.99
CA LEU A 174 14.10 1.74 1.63
C LEU A 174 13.15 2.60 0.82
N ASP A 175 13.68 3.19 -0.25
CA ASP A 175 12.91 3.90 -1.26
C ASP A 175 12.83 3.04 -2.52
N ALA A 176 11.62 2.84 -3.01
CA ALA A 176 11.35 2.07 -4.21
C ALA A 176 10.24 2.70 -5.05
N ARG A 177 10.30 2.48 -6.37
CA ARG A 177 9.33 2.99 -7.34
C ARG A 177 8.63 1.83 -8.02
N GLU A 178 7.31 1.84 -8.07
CA GLU A 178 6.51 0.86 -8.81
C GLU A 178 6.90 0.86 -10.30
N ILE A 179 6.93 -0.33 -10.93
CA ILE A 179 7.30 -0.49 -12.34
C ILE A 179 6.15 -0.95 -13.21
#